data_AF-A0A7C0XYL5-F1
#
_entry.id   AF-A0A7C0XYL5-F1
#
_cell.length_a   1.000
_cell.length_b   1.000
_cell.length_c   1.000
_cell.angle_alpha   90.00
_cell.angle_beta   90.00
_cell.angle_gamma   90.00
#
_symmetry.space_group_name_H-M   'P 1'
#
loop_
_entity.id
_entity.type
_entity.pdbx_description
1 polymer ?
#
loop_
_entity_poly.entity_id
_entity_poly.type
_entity_poly.pdbx_seq_one_letter_code
_entity_poly.pdbx_strand_id
1 'polypeptide(L)'
;MDIPNLRWWGWGTLDRDYSLEKQPAFWPTLQKWLQLSDEAIAYETPPIPWEDIALRPCRMDDPVLHSLRRLVGDKAVRTDQRC
;
A
#
# COMPACT_ATOMS: atom_id res chain seq x y z
N MET A 1 4.25 8.37 11.51
CA MET A 1 3.79 9.30 10.47
C MET A 1 2.54 8.65 9.87
N ASP A 2 1.42 8.70 10.59
CA ASP A 2 0.15 8.21 10.06
C ASP A 2 -0.40 9.31 9.16
N ILE A 3 -0.11 9.22 7.87
CA ILE A 3 -0.88 9.96 6.87
C ILE A 3 -1.93 8.95 6.40
N PRO A 4 -3.14 8.93 7.01
CA PRO A 4 -4.14 7.87 6.80
C PRO A 4 -4.59 7.72 5.35
N ASN A 5 -4.26 8.70 4.50
CA ASN A 5 -4.61 8.72 3.10
C ASN A 5 -3.45 8.30 2.17
N LEU A 6 -2.31 7.82 2.67
CA LEU A 6 -1.23 7.36 1.80
C LEU A 6 -1.41 5.92 1.36
N ARG A 7 -0.93 5.63 0.14
CA ARG A 7 -0.86 4.26 -0.35
C ARG A 7 0.26 3.47 0.32
N TRP A 8 -0.05 2.34 0.94
CA TRP A 8 0.96 1.40 1.46
C TRP A 8 1.68 0.58 0.36
N TRP A 9 1.09 0.47 -0.84
CA TRP A 9 1.49 -0.41 -1.93
C TRP A 9 1.95 0.35 -3.19
N GLY A 10 2.13 1.67 -3.09
CA GLY A 10 2.44 2.48 -4.26
C GLY A 10 2.60 3.96 -3.93
N TRP A 11 2.49 4.79 -4.96
CA TRP A 11 2.70 6.23 -4.85
C TRP A 11 1.40 7.01 -4.66
N GLY A 12 1.48 8.09 -3.88
CA GLY A 12 0.41 9.06 -3.72
C GLY A 12 -0.64 8.66 -2.69
N THR A 13 -1.82 9.26 -2.83
CA THR A 13 -2.92 9.15 -1.88
C THR A 13 -4.06 8.27 -2.40
N LEU A 14 -4.87 7.70 -1.50
CA LEU A 14 -5.98 6.79 -1.85
C LEU A 14 -6.99 7.45 -2.80
N ASP A 15 -7.23 8.76 -2.62
CA ASP A 15 -8.19 9.56 -3.39
C ASP A 15 -7.72 9.98 -4.80
N ARG A 16 -6.46 9.70 -5.16
CA ARG A 16 -5.89 10.11 -6.45
C ARG A 16 -5.42 8.93 -7.27
N ASP A 17 -6.19 8.52 -8.25
CA ASP A 17 -5.82 7.46 -9.20
C ASP A 17 -5.56 8.00 -10.61
N TYR A 18 -5.15 7.10 -11.50
CA TYR A 18 -4.96 7.38 -12.91
C TYR A 18 -5.88 6.47 -13.72
N SER A 19 -7.11 6.93 -13.94
CA SER A 19 -8.09 6.19 -14.74
C SER A 19 -7.72 6.18 -16.22
N LEU A 20 -7.59 4.98 -16.80
CA LEU A 20 -7.34 4.78 -18.23
C LEU A 20 -8.55 5.19 -19.08
N GLU A 21 -9.79 5.07 -18.56
CA GLU A 21 -11.02 5.48 -19.27
C GLU A 21 -11.02 6.98 -19.60
N LYS A 22 -10.43 7.80 -18.72
CA LYS A 22 -10.32 9.25 -18.92
C LYS A 22 -9.25 9.62 -19.96
N GLN A 23 -8.50 8.64 -20.47
CA GLN A 23 -7.34 8.83 -21.32
C GLN A 23 -7.32 7.89 -22.53
N PRO A 24 -8.21 8.12 -23.52
CA PRO A 24 -8.47 7.17 -24.60
C PRO A 24 -7.25 6.89 -25.50
N ALA A 25 -6.29 7.81 -25.59
CA ALA A 25 -5.07 7.62 -26.37
C ALA A 25 -3.93 6.94 -25.60
N PHE A 26 -4.00 6.89 -24.27
CA PHE A 26 -2.89 6.44 -23.44
C PHE A 26 -2.75 4.92 -23.43
N TRP A 27 -3.85 4.19 -23.21
CA TRP A 27 -3.83 2.73 -23.19
C TRP A 27 -3.38 2.10 -24.52
N PRO A 28 -3.89 2.50 -25.70
CA PRO A 28 -3.40 1.97 -26.99
C PRO A 28 -1.90 2.24 -27.21
N THR A 29 -1.42 3.38 -26.74
CA THR A 29 0.01 3.73 -26.83
C THR A 29 0.84 2.78 -25.96
N LEU A 30 0.44 2.54 -24.72
CA LEU A 30 1.10 1.58 -23.83
C LEU A 30 1.07 0.16 -24.39
N GLN A 31 -0.08 -0.30 -24.92
CA GLN A 31 -0.19 -1.62 -25.52
C GLN A 31 0.83 -1.82 -26.65
N LYS A 32 0.94 -0.85 -27.56
CA LYS A 32 1.91 -0.90 -28.65
C LYS A 32 3.35 -0.88 -28.16
N TRP A 33 3.67 -0.03 -27.18
CA TRP A 33 5.04 0.11 -26.67
C TRP A 33 5.51 -1.10 -25.89
N LEU A 34 4.62 -1.67 -25.08
CA LEU A 34 4.92 -2.81 -24.22
C LEU A 34 4.57 -4.16 -24.87
N GLN A 35 4.03 -4.15 -26.09
CA GLN A 35 3.59 -5.34 -26.84
C GLN A 35 2.58 -6.19 -26.05
N LEU A 36 1.65 -5.52 -25.38
CA LEU A 36 0.59 -6.18 -24.60
C LEU A 36 -0.52 -6.70 -25.53
N SER A 37 -1.15 -7.79 -25.15
CA SER A 37 -2.34 -8.29 -25.86
C SER A 37 -3.56 -7.41 -25.59
N ASP A 38 -4.61 -7.58 -26.40
CA ASP A 38 -5.86 -6.82 -26.24
C ASP A 38 -6.57 -7.17 -24.92
N GLU A 39 -6.36 -8.38 -24.41
CA GLU A 39 -6.93 -8.85 -23.15
C GLU A 39 -6.17 -8.35 -21.92
N ALA A 40 -4.98 -7.74 -22.08
CA ALA A 40 -4.13 -7.35 -20.95
C ALA A 40 -4.83 -6.40 -19.96
N ILE A 41 -5.76 -5.58 -20.45
CA ILE A 41 -6.53 -4.65 -19.59
C ILE A 41 -7.50 -5.39 -18.66
N ALA A 42 -7.97 -6.58 -19.05
CA ALA A 42 -8.89 -7.39 -18.24
C ALA A 42 -8.18 -8.11 -17.09
N TYR A 43 -6.84 -8.16 -17.10
CA TYR A 43 -6.01 -8.83 -16.09
C TYR A 43 -5.44 -7.87 -15.06
N GLU A 44 -6.06 -6.71 -14.85
CA GLU A 44 -5.66 -5.83 -13.75
C GLU A 44 -5.75 -6.61 -12.43
N THR A 45 -4.63 -6.64 -11.69
CA THR A 45 -4.56 -7.31 -10.40
C THR A 45 -4.63 -6.25 -9.31
N PRO A 46 -5.70 -6.20 -8.49
CA PRO A 46 -5.76 -5.27 -7.38
C PRO A 46 -4.66 -5.60 -6.37
N PRO A 47 -4.25 -4.63 -5.53
CA PRO A 47 -3.37 -4.93 -4.41
C PRO A 47 -3.98 -5.98 -3.49
N ILE A 48 -3.11 -6.83 -2.94
CA ILE A 48 -3.50 -7.80 -1.90
C ILE A 48 -4.01 -7.03 -0.68
N PRO A 49 -5.20 -7.35 -0.13
CA PRO A 49 -5.67 -6.73 1.11
C PRO A 49 -4.63 -6.84 2.22
N TRP A 50 -4.52 -5.81 3.06
CA TRP A 50 -3.45 -5.76 4.05
C TRP A 50 -3.53 -6.92 5.07
N GLU A 51 -4.75 -7.32 5.42
CA GLU A 51 -5.06 -8.47 6.28
C GLU A 51 -4.56 -9.81 5.74
N ASP A 52 -4.35 -9.92 4.43
CA ASP A 52 -3.87 -11.15 3.79
C ASP A 52 -2.33 -11.21 3.72
N ILE A 53 -1.64 -10.16 4.16
CA ILE A 53 -0.18 -10.09 4.16
C ILE A 53 0.38 -10.70 5.44
N ALA A 54 0.96 -11.89 5.32
CA ALA A 54 1.63 -12.55 6.43
C ALA A 54 2.93 -11.82 6.82
N LEU A 55 2.89 -11.06 7.90
CA LEU A 55 4.08 -10.45 8.52
C LEU A 55 4.68 -11.35 9.58
N ARG A 56 6.00 -11.26 9.77
CA ARG A 56 6.68 -11.95 10.88
C ARG A 56 6.25 -11.33 12.22
N PRO A 57 6.19 -12.14 13.30
CA PRO A 57 5.93 -11.61 14.64
C PRO A 57 6.93 -10.53 15.05
N CYS A 58 6.46 -9.56 15.85
CA CYS A 58 7.32 -8.56 16.45
C CYS A 58 8.41 -9.23 17.31
N ARG A 59 9.63 -8.70 17.23
CA ARG A 59 10.80 -9.24 17.97
C ARG A 59 11.14 -8.45 19.22
N MET A 60 10.43 -7.36 19.48
CA MET A 60 10.64 -6.57 20.69
C MET A 60 9.96 -7.26 21.86
N ASP A 61 10.69 -7.36 22.97
CA ASP A 61 10.16 -7.88 24.22
C ASP A 61 9.42 -6.78 25.01
N ASP A 62 8.69 -7.21 26.04
CA ASP A 62 7.87 -6.31 26.86
C ASP A 62 8.68 -5.21 27.57
N PRO A 63 9.89 -5.48 28.13
CA PRO A 63 10.70 -4.43 28.74
C PRO A 63 11.09 -3.30 27.76
N VAL A 64 11.46 -3.65 26.53
CA VAL A 64 11.79 -2.66 25.50
C VAL A 64 10.54 -1.88 25.09
N LEU A 65 9.41 -2.55 24.85
CA LEU A 65 8.16 -1.89 24.49
C LEU A 65 7.66 -0.95 25.59
N HIS A 66 7.75 -1.36 26.85
CA HIS A 66 7.38 -0.52 27.98
C HIS A 66 8.27 0.73 28.07
N SER A 67 9.58 0.56 27.89
CA SER A 67 10.54 1.67 27.91
C SER A 67 10.27 2.67 26.78
N LEU A 68 9.95 2.18 25.57
CA LEU A 68 9.56 3.01 24.44
C LEU A 68 8.27 3.76 24.71
N ARG A 69 7.22 3.08 25.18
CA ARG A 69 5.92 3.69 25.50
C ARG A 69 6.05 4.79 26.55
N ARG A 70 6.89 4.59 27.56
CA ARG A 70 7.16 5.62 28.58
C ARG A 70 7.86 6.84 28.00
N LEU A 71 8.70 6.67 26.99
CA LEU A 71 9.46 7.76 26.37
C LEU A 71 8.63 8.57 25.37
N VAL A 72 7.89 7.88 24.49
CA VAL A 72 7.18 8.51 23.36
C VAL A 72 5.66 8.55 23.52
N GLY A 73 5.13 7.95 24.58
CA GLY A 73 3.70 7.78 24.85
C GLY A 73 3.13 6.51 24.20
N ASP A 74 2.09 5.94 24.81
CA ASP A 74 1.48 4.68 24.35
C ASP A 74 0.98 4.74 22.90
N LYS A 75 0.40 5.88 22.49
CA LYS A 75 -0.16 6.07 21.14
C LYS A 75 0.90 6.07 20.04
N ALA A 76 2.16 6.35 20.38
CA ALA A 76 3.25 6.42 19.41
C ALA A 76 3.94 5.06 19.19
N VAL A 77 3.61 4.03 19.98
CA VAL A 77 4.19 2.69 19.87
C VAL A 77 3.12 1.71 19.42
N ARG A 78 3.22 1.31 18.14
CA ARG A 78 2.34 0.33 17.51
C ARG A 78 3.16 -0.85 17.04
N THR A 79 2.72 -2.04 17.43
CA THR A 79 3.29 -3.34 17.00
C THR A 79 2.26 -4.20 16.30
N ASP A 80 1.02 -3.72 16.24
CA ASP A 80 -0.06 -4.32 15.49
C ASP A 80 0.06 -4.00 14.00
N GLN A 81 -0.65 -4.76 13.20
CA GLN A 81 -0.64 -4.61 11.75
C GLN A 81 -1.40 -3.36 11.28
N ARG A 82 -2.16 -2.68 12.13
CA ARG A 82 -2.86 -1.46 11.71
C ARG A 82 -1.84 -0.32 11.69
N CYS A 83 -1.62 0.27 10.53
CA CYS A 83 -1.37 1.72 10.44
C CYS A 83 -2.75 2.37 10.41
#